data_AF-A0A7X5VRB8-F1
#
_entry.id   AF-A0A7X5VRB8-F1
#
_cell.length_a   1.000
_cell.length_b   1.000
_cell.length_c   1.000
_cell.angle_alpha   90.00
_cell.angle_beta   90.00
_cell.angle_gamma   90.00
#
_symmetry.space_group_name_H-M   'P 1'
#
loop_
_entity.id
_entity.type
_entity.pdbx_description
1 polymer ?
#
loop_
_entity_poly.entity_id
_entity_poly.type
_entity_poly.pdbx_seq_one_letter_code
_entity_poly.pdbx_strand_id
1 'polypeptide(L)'
;GLDVPFMSIYVPAEYQQTGGAKKFADEMIDLVEGIVAKHPDKFSIVASADAAAAIPGSGKIGLALGVENGAPIEGDLANLKYFYDRG
;
A
#
# COMPACT_ATOMS: atom_id res chain seq x y z
N GLY A 1 -14.98 4.60 13.17
CA GLY A 1 -14.80 3.49 14.14
C GLY A 1 -13.44 2.88 13.89
N LEU A 2 -13.26 2.35 12.68
CA LEU A 2 -11.97 2.27 12.02
C LEU A 2 -12.08 3.11 10.74
N ASP A 3 -11.32 4.20 10.65
CA ASP A 3 -11.51 5.19 9.59
C ASP A 3 -10.34 5.20 8.59
N VAL A 4 -9.08 5.08 9.06
CA VAL A 4 -7.89 5.02 8.19
C VAL A 4 -6.85 4.00 8.71
N PRO A 5 -6.97 2.70 8.38
CA PRO A 5 -5.91 1.72 8.61
C PRO A 5 -4.72 1.89 7.65
N PHE A 6 -3.53 1.51 8.13
CA PHE A 6 -2.39 1.17 7.27
C PHE A 6 -2.49 -0.30 6.87
N MET A 7 -2.59 -0.54 5.57
CA MET A 7 -2.57 -1.87 4.98
C MET A 7 -1.12 -2.28 4.80
N SER A 8 -0.70 -3.30 5.53
CA SER A 8 0.64 -3.85 5.38
C SER A 8 0.78 -4.52 4.02
N ILE A 9 1.72 -3.99 3.22
CA ILE A 9 2.26 -4.62 2.03
C ILE A 9 3.45 -5.45 2.51
N TYR A 10 3.11 -6.56 3.17
CA TYR A 10 4.06 -7.48 3.77
C TYR A 10 4.75 -8.31 2.69
N VAL A 11 6.08 -8.33 2.71
CA VAL A 11 6.89 -9.21 1.87
C VAL A 11 7.63 -10.22 2.73
N PRO A 12 7.39 -11.54 2.55
CA PRO A 12 8.09 -12.58 3.28
C PRO A 12 9.62 -12.44 3.17
N ALA A 13 10.32 -12.65 4.29
CA ALA A 13 11.76 -12.42 4.37
C ALA A 13 12.59 -13.29 3.41
N GLU A 14 12.07 -14.44 2.98
CA GLU A 14 12.72 -15.34 2.00
C GLU A 14 13.03 -14.64 0.66
N TYR A 15 12.21 -13.66 0.26
CA TYR A 15 12.41 -12.89 -0.98
C TYR A 15 13.68 -12.04 -0.97
N GLN A 16 14.28 -11.78 0.20
CA GLN A 16 15.59 -11.14 0.28
C GLN A 16 16.72 -12.03 -0.26
N GLN A 17 16.53 -13.36 -0.22
CA GLN A 17 17.51 -14.34 -0.72
C GLN A 17 17.15 -14.83 -2.12
N THR A 18 15.87 -15.08 -2.38
CA THR A 18 15.40 -15.64 -3.65
C THR A 18 15.20 -14.59 -4.74
N GLY A 19 15.06 -13.32 -4.37
CA GLY A 19 14.73 -12.21 -5.27
C GLY A 19 13.26 -12.17 -5.67
N GLY A 20 12.82 -11.10 -6.33
CA GLY A 20 11.43 -10.90 -6.74
C GLY A 20 10.56 -10.21 -5.67
N ALA A 21 11.19 -9.67 -4.62
CA ALA A 21 10.53 -8.94 -3.56
C ALA A 21 9.76 -7.73 -4.09
N LYS A 22 10.33 -7.04 -5.09
CA LYS A 22 9.67 -5.90 -5.74
C LYS A 22 8.35 -6.31 -6.39
N LYS A 23 8.38 -7.38 -7.20
CA LYS A 23 7.20 -7.89 -7.90
C LYS A 23 6.12 -8.35 -6.91
N PHE A 24 6.53 -9.02 -5.83
CA PHE A 24 5.60 -9.46 -4.80
C PHE A 24 4.94 -8.27 -4.08
N ALA A 25 5.70 -7.21 -3.77
CA ALA A 25 5.14 -5.99 -3.22
C ALA A 25 4.14 -5.32 -4.18
N ASP A 26 4.44 -5.27 -5.49
CA ASP A 26 3.48 -4.80 -6.50
C ASP A 26 2.17 -5.60 -6.45
N GLU A 27 2.23 -6.94 -6.40
CA GLU A 27 1.04 -7.80 -6.32
C GLU A 27 0.20 -7.53 -5.06
N MET A 28 0.84 -7.23 -3.93
CA MET A 28 0.15 -6.89 -2.70
C MET A 28 -0.50 -5.50 -2.75
N ILE A 29 0.16 -4.51 -3.38
CA ILE A 29 -0.45 -3.20 -3.62
C ILE A 29 -1.64 -3.34 -4.57
N ASP A 30 -1.49 -4.06 -5.68
CA ASP A 30 -2.54 -4.34 -6.66
C ASP A 30 -3.77 -5.00 -6.01
N LEU A 31 -3.55 -5.85 -5.01
CA LEU A 31 -4.64 -6.46 -4.23
C LEU A 31 -5.45 -5.39 -3.49
N VAL A 32 -4.79 -4.44 -2.80
CA VAL A 32 -5.46 -3.36 -2.08
C VAL A 32 -6.17 -2.40 -3.05
N GLU A 33 -5.49 -2.01 -4.13
CA GLU A 33 -6.10 -1.21 -5.21
C GLU A 33 -7.32 -1.92 -5.81
N GLY A 34 -7.25 -3.24 -5.98
CA GLY A 34 -8.36 -4.08 -6.44
C GLY A 34 -9.56 -4.11 -5.49
N ILE A 35 -9.35 -4.02 -4.17
CA ILE A 35 -10.44 -3.86 -3.18
C ILE A 35 -11.15 -2.52 -3.41
N VAL A 36 -10.38 -1.43 -3.57
CA VAL A 36 -10.92 -0.09 -3.82
C VAL A 36 -11.68 -0.05 -5.15
N ALA A 37 -11.13 -0.64 -6.21
CA ALA A 37 -11.77 -0.69 -7.52
C ALA A 37 -13.10 -1.47 -7.50
N LYS A 38 -13.20 -2.55 -6.72
CA LYS A 38 -14.43 -3.35 -6.59
C LYS A 38 -15.49 -2.70 -5.71
N HIS A 39 -15.08 -1.85 -4.77
CA HIS A 39 -15.96 -1.23 -3.77
C HIS A 39 -15.65 0.27 -3.58
N PRO A 40 -15.74 1.08 -4.66
CA PRO A 40 -15.32 2.49 -4.63
C PRO A 40 -16.24 3.38 -3.79
N ASP A 41 -17.46 2.90 -3.49
CA ASP A 41 -18.42 3.52 -2.57
C ASP A 41 -18.03 3.32 -1.11
N LYS A 42 -17.15 2.35 -0.80
CA LYS A 42 -16.79 1.96 0.57
C LYS A 42 -15.34 2.26 0.93
N PHE A 43 -14.42 2.23 -0.03
CA PHE A 43 -12.99 2.37 0.23
C PHE A 43 -12.35 3.43 -0.67
N SER A 44 -11.23 3.99 -0.21
CA SER A 44 -10.36 4.87 -0.97
C SER A 44 -8.91 4.65 -0.56
N ILE A 45 -7.97 4.64 -1.50
CA ILE A 45 -6.55 4.80 -1.14
C ILE A 45 -6.36 6.22 -0.60
N VAL A 46 -5.51 6.38 0.43
CA VAL A 46 -5.09 7.69 0.94
C VAL A 46 -3.57 7.73 1.06
N ALA A 47 -2.94 8.70 0.38
CA ALA A 47 -1.48 8.86 0.32
C ALA A 47 -1.00 10.18 0.97
N SER A 48 -1.88 10.89 1.69
CA SER A 48 -1.54 12.13 2.39
C SER A 48 -2.40 12.34 3.64
N ALA A 49 -1.89 13.15 4.57
CA ALA A 49 -2.62 13.52 5.78
C ALA A 49 -3.92 14.26 5.44
N ASP A 50 -3.92 15.14 4.43
CA ASP A 50 -5.12 15.85 3.98
C ASP A 50 -6.18 14.89 3.42
N ALA A 51 -5.75 13.90 2.62
CA ALA A 51 -6.65 12.87 2.11
C ALA A 51 -7.23 12.01 3.25
N ALA A 52 -6.41 11.63 4.23
CA ALA A 52 -6.86 10.89 5.41
C ALA A 52 -7.85 11.71 6.27
N ALA A 53 -7.61 13.01 6.44
CA ALA A 53 -8.48 13.91 7.19
C ALA A 53 -9.86 14.11 6.54
N ALA A 54 -9.98 13.88 5.23
CA ALA A 54 -11.24 13.94 4.50
C ALA A 54 -12.09 12.66 4.60
N ILE A 55 -11.55 11.55 5.14
CA ILE A 55 -12.27 10.27 5.24
C ILE A 55 -13.40 10.29 6.27
N PRO A 56 -13.21 10.79 7.51
CA PRO A 56 -14.29 10.82 8.50
C PRO A 56 -15.54 11.55 7.96
N GLY A 57 -16.70 10.90 8.06
CA GLY A 57 -17.96 11.46 7.57
C GLY A 57 -18.23 11.29 6.07
N SER A 58 -17.25 10.81 5.28
CA SER A 58 -17.44 10.52 3.84
C SER A 58 -18.25 9.25 3.56
N GLY A 59 -18.48 8.42 4.57
CA GLY A 59 -19.08 7.09 4.44
C GLY A 59 -18.11 5.99 3.97
N LYS A 60 -16.82 6.32 3.81
CA LYS A 60 -15.75 5.40 3.37
C LYS A 60 -14.75 5.09 4.47
N ILE A 61 -13.96 4.04 4.26
CA ILE A 61 -12.71 3.75 4.98
C ILE A 61 -11.53 4.09 4.05
N GLY A 62 -10.58 4.85 4.56
CA GLY A 62 -9.33 5.17 3.85
C GLY A 62 -8.29 4.08 4.07
N LEU A 63 -7.65 3.61 3.02
CA LEU A 63 -6.62 2.58 3.08
C LEU A 63 -5.27 3.26 2.77
N ALA A 64 -4.47 3.49 3.80
CA ALA A 64 -3.08 3.93 3.61
C ALA A 64 -2.21 2.70 3.30
N LEU A 65 -1.21 2.84 2.44
CA LEU A 65 -0.29 1.75 2.12
C LEU A 65 0.98 1.85 2.98
N GLY A 66 1.53 0.70 3.38
CA GLY A 66 2.81 0.65 4.07
C GLY A 66 3.57 -0.60 3.68
N VAL A 67 4.71 -0.44 3.01
CA VAL A 67 5.62 -1.56 2.68
C VAL A 67 6.33 -2.02 3.96
N GLU A 68 6.04 -3.25 4.37
CA GLU A 68 6.66 -3.88 5.52
C GLU A 68 7.81 -4.77 5.05
N ASN A 69 9.01 -4.49 5.58
CA ASN A 69 10.33 -4.99 5.13
C ASN A 69 10.95 -4.17 3.98
N GLY A 70 12.28 -4.06 3.97
CA GLY A 70 13.06 -3.37 2.94
C GLY A 70 13.44 -4.24 1.74
N ALA A 71 13.14 -5.55 1.76
CA ALA A 71 13.46 -6.46 0.65
C ALA A 71 13.00 -5.96 -0.74
N PRO A 72 11.81 -5.33 -0.91
CA PRO A 72 11.37 -4.80 -2.21
C PRO A 72 12.25 -3.68 -2.78
N ILE A 73 13.10 -3.06 -1.98
CA ILE A 73 14.09 -2.10 -2.46
C ILE A 73 15.13 -2.80 -3.35
N GLU A 74 15.43 -4.08 -3.08
CA GLU A 74 16.36 -4.92 -3.85
C GLU A 74 17.76 -4.29 -4.06
N GLY A 75 18.19 -3.43 -3.13
CA GLY A 75 19.46 -2.71 -3.22
C GLY A 75 19.48 -1.53 -4.21
N ASP A 76 18.34 -1.21 -4.84
CA ASP A 76 18.20 -0.09 -5.76
C ASP A 76 17.27 0.98 -5.16
N LEU A 77 17.83 2.14 -4.82
CA LEU A 77 17.05 3.26 -4.27
C LEU A 77 16.03 3.84 -5.25
N ALA A 78 16.12 3.57 -6.55
CA ALA A 78 15.05 3.91 -7.49
C ALA A 78 13.74 3.19 -7.12
N ASN A 79 13.81 2.00 -6.54
CA ASN A 79 12.63 1.28 -6.06
C ASN A 79 11.97 1.95 -4.86
N LEU A 80 12.72 2.68 -4.02
CA LEU A 80 12.13 3.47 -2.93
C LEU A 80 11.23 4.58 -3.49
N LYS A 81 11.71 5.32 -4.50
CA LYS A 81 10.90 6.35 -5.18
C LYS A 81 9.72 5.74 -5.92
N TYR A 82 9.93 4.60 -6.57
CA TYR A 82 8.87 3.85 -7.23
C TYR A 82 7.73 3.49 -6.27
N PHE A 83 8.02 2.91 -5.10
CA PHE A 83 6.98 2.55 -4.12
C PHE A 83 6.35 3.79 -3.46
N TYR A 84 7.12 4.86 -3.25
CA TYR A 84 6.54 6.14 -2.82
C TYR A 84 5.52 6.67 -3.83
N ASP A 85 5.78 6.54 -5.14
CA ASP A 85 4.86 6.98 -6.18
C ASP A 85 3.64 6.05 -6.35
N ARG A 86 3.73 4.80 -5.88
CA ARG A 86 2.61 3.84 -5.84
C ARG A 86 1.59 4.15 -4.73
N GLY A 87 1.97 4.90 -3.69
CA GLY A 87 1.08 5.34 -2.62
C GLY A 87 1.71 5.33 -1.23
#